data_AF-A0A2E6EAE3-F1
#
_entry.id   AF-A0A2E6EAE3-F1
#
_cell.length_a   1.000
_cell.length_b   1.000
_cell.length_c   1.000
_cell.angle_alpha   90.00
_cell.angle_beta   90.00
_cell.angle_gamma   90.00
#
_symmetry.space_group_name_H-M   'P 1'
#
loop_
_entity.id
_entity.type
_entity.pdbx_description
1 polymer ?
#
loop_
_entity_poly.entity_id
_entity_poly.type
_entity_poly.pdbx_seq_one_letter_code
_entity_poly.pdbx_strand_id
1 'polypeptide(L)'
;MKHAHNRINRRQMIGATGSLGASLLCSPLTMANATDIRMVARIFFDSYGTLALRQALRYAGDSGFVASMPQLLHAKTHAAYDNIIWNTYFTANSEENVIKTPQGNHVVLTIHGTGIFSKPEKIERTLRSDLDRFNDEGLTGQYAAKITQQEAKNLLHGRLPDGSEIPVYEFDEFNQGIKQLPMQYGVALDLDIAKKTYSGYEEFDTLIDNPVMIIRSGGTETLSAYLEKARNRKNTEKMGNFHRYNSIDPDQPQTRILRLGGSKGGKSSDGSDLGLGRGYDSDWGLSVGFFPGLARYIAVAPRDISSDLQYLDFEL
;
A
#
# COMPACT_ATOMS: atom_id res chain seq x y z
N MET A 1 63.05 -10.54 11.39
CA MET A 1 64.16 -10.13 12.29
C MET A 1 64.50 -8.68 11.97
N LYS A 2 64.14 -7.73 12.86
CA LYS A 2 65.08 -6.94 13.71
C LYS A 2 66.04 -6.07 12.87
N HIS A 3 66.15 -4.75 12.97
CA HIS A 3 65.88 -3.79 14.05
C HIS A 3 65.65 -2.37 13.50
N ALA A 4 64.94 -1.58 14.30
CA ALA A 4 64.72 -0.14 14.19
C ALA A 4 66.01 0.69 14.36
N HIS A 5 66.00 1.94 13.88
CA HIS A 5 66.64 3.05 14.57
C HIS A 5 65.80 4.34 14.49
N ASN A 6 65.38 4.76 15.68
CA ASN A 6 64.72 6.01 16.04
C ASN A 6 65.76 7.14 16.07
N ARG A 7 65.39 8.38 15.72
CA ARG A 7 65.90 9.58 16.40
C ARG A 7 64.94 10.75 16.24
N ILE A 8 64.25 11.03 17.33
CA ILE A 8 63.52 12.26 17.64
C ILE A 8 64.54 13.30 18.10
N ASN A 9 64.40 14.57 17.67
CA ASN A 9 65.04 15.70 18.32
C ASN A 9 64.01 16.64 18.97
N ARG A 10 64.36 17.02 20.20
CA ARG A 10 63.58 17.75 21.21
C ARG A 10 64.23 19.14 21.35
N ARG A 11 63.44 20.21 21.30
CA ARG A 11 63.54 21.49 22.08
C ARG A 11 62.66 22.54 21.38
N GLN A 12 61.47 22.83 21.90
CA GLN A 12 61.19 23.85 22.93
C GLN A 12 61.53 25.28 22.45
N MET A 13 60.52 26.13 22.22
CA MET A 13 60.17 27.17 23.20
C MET A 13 58.82 27.84 22.91
N ILE A 14 58.25 28.31 24.01
CA ILE A 14 56.93 28.93 24.24
C ILE A 14 56.91 30.38 23.73
N GLY A 15 55.74 30.85 23.30
CA GLY A 15 55.43 32.27 23.16
C GLY A 15 53.96 32.49 22.78
N ALA A 16 53.11 32.66 23.79
CA ALA A 16 51.72 33.10 23.64
C ALA A 16 51.61 34.64 23.70
N THR A 17 50.41 35.14 23.40
CA THR A 17 49.93 36.55 23.31
C THR A 17 50.25 37.21 21.96
N GLY A 18 49.32 37.76 21.17
CA GLY A 18 47.90 38.08 21.33
C GLY A 18 47.69 39.54 20.91
N SER A 19 47.12 39.80 19.72
CA SER A 19 46.32 41.02 19.48
C SER A 19 45.52 40.96 18.19
N LEU A 20 44.26 41.34 18.34
CA LEU A 20 43.23 41.73 17.38
C LEU A 20 43.72 42.46 16.12
N GLY A 21 43.08 42.13 15.00
CA GLY A 21 43.11 42.91 13.76
C GLY A 21 42.02 42.42 12.81
N ALA A 22 40.82 42.97 12.96
CA ALA A 22 39.72 42.79 12.04
C ALA A 22 40.03 43.45 10.68
N SER A 23 39.68 42.80 9.56
CA SER A 23 38.97 43.39 8.40
C SER A 23 38.94 42.43 7.21
N LEU A 24 37.73 42.02 6.83
CA LEU A 24 37.21 41.94 5.45
C LEU A 24 37.97 41.10 4.40
N LEU A 25 37.49 39.88 4.19
CA LEU A 25 37.23 39.39 2.83
C LEU A 25 35.85 38.74 2.78
N CYS A 26 34.89 39.45 2.19
CA CYS A 26 33.68 38.88 1.62
C CYS A 26 34.08 37.84 0.57
N SER A 27 33.70 36.59 0.81
CA SER A 27 33.42 35.65 -0.26
C SER A 27 31.99 35.16 -0.06
N PRO A 28 31.09 35.32 -1.05
CA PRO A 28 29.86 34.56 -1.06
C PRO A 28 30.28 33.13 -1.40
N LEU A 29 30.60 32.33 -0.39
CA LEU A 29 30.50 30.89 -0.55
C LEU A 29 29.02 30.61 -0.71
N THR A 30 28.60 30.64 -1.98
CA THR A 30 27.54 29.80 -2.56
C THR A 30 27.04 28.79 -1.56
N MET A 31 26.00 29.17 -0.81
CA MET A 31 25.06 28.19 -0.30
C MET A 31 24.41 27.63 -1.56
N ALA A 32 24.99 26.56 -2.08
CA ALA A 32 24.24 25.65 -2.90
C ALA A 32 23.04 25.28 -2.02
N ASN A 33 21.86 25.84 -2.33
CA ASN A 33 20.59 25.36 -1.82
C ASN A 33 20.56 23.89 -2.21
N ALA A 34 20.95 23.02 -1.29
CA ALA A 34 20.69 21.60 -1.43
C ALA A 34 19.17 21.52 -1.48
N THR A 35 18.63 21.31 -2.68
CA THR A 35 17.20 21.07 -2.88
C THR A 35 16.81 19.96 -1.92
N ASP A 36 15.94 20.27 -0.96
CA ASP A 36 15.48 19.32 0.04
C ASP A 36 14.44 18.40 -0.63
N ILE A 37 14.95 17.46 -1.41
CA ILE A 37 14.13 16.50 -2.13
C ILE A 37 13.70 15.41 -1.16
N ARG A 38 12.39 15.32 -0.89
CA ARG A 38 11.80 14.28 -0.03
C ARG A 38 10.68 13.53 -0.74
N MET A 39 10.45 12.30 -0.31
CA MET A 39 9.28 11.54 -0.74
C MET A 39 8.04 12.10 -0.05
N VAL A 40 7.19 12.79 -0.82
CA VAL A 40 5.99 13.44 -0.32
C VAL A 40 4.75 12.68 -0.74
N ALA A 41 3.96 12.25 0.25
CA ALA A 41 2.67 11.60 0.05
C ALA A 41 1.56 12.63 -0.13
N ARG A 42 0.65 12.40 -1.08
CA ARG A 42 -0.55 13.19 -1.30
C ARG A 42 -1.77 12.30 -1.49
N ILE A 43 -2.90 12.72 -0.92
CA ILE A 43 -4.18 12.03 -1.03
C ILE A 43 -4.95 12.58 -2.23
N PHE A 44 -5.47 11.68 -3.06
CA PHE A 44 -6.36 11.99 -4.17
C PHE A 44 -7.70 11.27 -3.94
N PHE A 45 -8.76 12.06 -3.75
CA PHE A 45 -10.11 11.58 -3.47
C PHE A 45 -11.08 12.14 -4.51
N ASP A 46 -11.92 11.28 -5.07
CA ASP A 46 -12.92 11.67 -6.06
C ASP A 46 -14.12 10.72 -6.05
N SER A 47 -15.31 11.26 -6.35
CA SER A 47 -16.55 10.50 -6.57
C SER A 47 -16.55 9.68 -7.84
N TYR A 48 -15.60 9.93 -8.74
CA TYR A 48 -15.23 9.10 -9.85
C TYR A 48 -13.82 8.52 -9.63
N GLY A 49 -13.75 7.30 -9.10
CA GLY A 49 -12.52 6.68 -8.61
C GLY A 49 -11.42 6.57 -9.66
N THR A 50 -11.79 6.49 -10.94
CA THR A 50 -10.85 6.49 -12.05
C THR A 50 -10.12 7.83 -12.21
N LEU A 51 -10.80 8.95 -11.96
CA LEU A 51 -10.18 10.28 -11.94
C LEU A 51 -9.20 10.41 -10.76
N ALA A 52 -9.56 9.93 -9.57
CA ALA A 52 -8.67 9.90 -8.42
C ALA A 52 -7.39 9.10 -8.73
N LEU A 53 -7.51 7.92 -9.35
CA LEU A 53 -6.34 7.12 -9.77
C LEU A 53 -5.49 7.86 -10.80
N ARG A 54 -6.11 8.46 -11.83
CA ARG A 54 -5.39 9.23 -12.85
C ARG A 54 -4.62 10.41 -12.27
N GLN A 55 -5.18 11.11 -11.28
CA GLN A 55 -4.47 12.18 -10.57
C GLN A 55 -3.32 11.63 -9.72
N ALA A 56 -3.55 10.52 -9.01
CA ALA A 56 -2.53 9.85 -8.20
C ALA A 56 -1.34 9.39 -9.06
N LEU A 57 -1.58 8.75 -10.21
CA LEU A 57 -0.54 8.32 -11.15
C LEU A 57 0.23 9.50 -11.74
N ARG A 58 -0.47 10.57 -12.15
CA ARG A 58 0.18 11.80 -12.63
C ARG A 58 1.06 12.45 -11.57
N TYR A 59 0.62 12.44 -10.31
CA TYR A 59 1.43 12.95 -9.21
C TYR A 59 2.64 12.06 -8.94
N ALA A 60 2.47 10.74 -8.92
CA ALA A 60 3.57 9.80 -8.72
C ALA A 60 4.66 9.99 -9.79
N GLY A 61 4.29 10.05 -11.06
CA GLY A 61 5.24 10.06 -12.18
C GLY A 61 6.13 8.80 -12.19
N ASP A 62 7.25 8.86 -12.91
CA ASP A 62 8.14 7.69 -13.09
C ASP A 62 9.00 7.39 -11.86
N SER A 63 9.20 8.38 -10.99
CA SER A 63 10.05 8.26 -9.78
C SER A 63 9.24 8.06 -8.49
N GLY A 64 7.91 8.00 -8.60
CA GLY A 64 7.00 7.82 -7.48
C GLY A 64 6.20 6.52 -7.58
N PHE A 65 5.22 6.38 -6.70
CA PHE A 65 4.30 5.25 -6.71
C PHE A 65 2.93 5.63 -6.15
N VAL A 66 1.90 4.88 -6.54
CA VAL A 66 0.60 4.87 -5.85
C VAL A 66 0.62 3.74 -4.83
N ALA A 67 0.33 4.06 -3.57
CA ALA A 67 0.47 3.14 -2.45
C ALA A 67 -0.40 1.88 -2.64
N SER A 68 0.26 0.73 -2.57
CA SER A 68 -0.38 -0.58 -2.48
C SER A 68 -0.73 -0.90 -1.02
N MET A 69 -1.43 -2.00 -0.77
CA MET A 69 -1.88 -2.36 0.58
C MET A 69 -0.72 -2.42 1.59
N PRO A 70 0.41 -3.12 1.33
CA PRO A 70 1.58 -3.09 2.21
C PRO A 70 2.08 -1.69 2.56
N GLN A 71 2.17 -0.76 1.60
CA GLN A 71 2.62 0.62 1.90
C GLN A 71 1.59 1.41 2.72
N LEU A 72 0.29 1.17 2.51
CA LEU A 72 -0.76 1.79 3.34
C LEU A 72 -0.70 1.28 4.78
N LEU A 73 -0.48 -0.02 4.99
CA LEU A 73 -0.31 -0.60 6.33
C LEU A 73 0.96 -0.06 7.00
N HIS A 74 2.08 -0.05 6.29
CA HIS A 74 3.32 0.54 6.78
C HIS A 74 3.12 2.01 7.20
N ALA A 75 2.44 2.82 6.39
CA ALA A 75 2.15 4.21 6.72
C ALA A 75 1.28 4.35 7.98
N LYS A 76 0.27 3.49 8.15
CA LYS A 76 -0.54 3.46 9.36
C LYS A 76 0.28 3.12 10.59
N THR A 77 1.09 2.06 10.53
CA THR A 77 1.90 1.58 11.67
C THR A 77 2.82 2.68 12.22
N HIS A 78 3.35 3.54 11.34
CA HIS A 78 4.28 4.61 11.71
C HIS A 78 3.63 5.97 11.97
N ALA A 79 2.34 6.15 11.67
CA ALA A 79 1.63 7.40 11.90
C ALA A 79 1.00 7.47 13.29
N ALA A 80 0.92 8.68 13.85
CA ALA A 80 0.08 8.97 15.01
C ALA A 80 -1.41 8.76 14.67
N TYR A 81 -2.23 8.37 15.66
CA TYR A 81 -3.63 8.01 15.44
C TYR A 81 -4.54 9.17 14.98
N ASP A 82 -4.11 10.41 15.18
CA ASP A 82 -4.77 11.63 14.70
C ASP A 82 -4.49 11.91 13.22
N ASN A 83 -3.46 11.28 12.64
CA ASN A 83 -3.16 11.37 11.22
C ASN A 83 -4.35 10.85 10.38
N ILE A 84 -4.61 11.50 9.24
CA ILE A 84 -5.72 11.16 8.34
C ILE A 84 -5.67 9.71 7.83
N ILE A 85 -4.48 9.10 7.74
CA ILE A 85 -4.30 7.68 7.33
C ILE A 85 -5.14 6.72 8.20
N TRP A 86 -5.36 7.08 9.46
CA TRP A 86 -6.15 6.31 10.40
C TRP A 86 -7.65 6.67 10.37
N ASN A 87 -8.00 7.87 9.93
CA ASN A 87 -9.33 8.46 10.14
C ASN A 87 -10.26 8.41 8.91
N THR A 88 -9.86 7.68 7.87
CA THR A 88 -10.67 7.45 6.67
C THR A 88 -10.27 6.14 5.98
N TYR A 89 -10.99 5.76 4.93
CA TYR A 89 -10.66 4.60 4.10
C TYR A 89 -9.76 4.98 2.91
N PHE A 90 -8.98 4.02 2.42
CA PHE A 90 -8.15 4.17 1.22
C PHE A 90 -8.40 3.01 0.26
N THR A 91 -8.33 3.32 -1.03
CA THR A 91 -8.24 2.34 -2.11
C THR A 91 -6.76 2.08 -2.37
N ALA A 92 -6.36 0.82 -2.33
CA ALA A 92 -4.98 0.44 -2.59
C ALA A 92 -4.73 0.29 -4.09
N ASN A 93 -3.49 0.53 -4.52
CA ASN A 93 -2.97 0.00 -5.78
C ASN A 93 -2.60 -1.48 -5.61
N SER A 94 -3.60 -2.29 -5.25
CA SER A 94 -3.51 -3.73 -5.09
C SER A 94 -4.83 -4.35 -5.51
N GLU A 95 -4.75 -5.53 -6.10
CA GLU A 95 -5.90 -6.25 -6.61
C GLU A 95 -5.85 -7.73 -6.24
N GLU A 96 -7.03 -8.33 -6.06
CA GLU A 96 -7.22 -9.76 -5.87
C GLU A 96 -7.91 -10.34 -7.09
N ASN A 97 -7.26 -11.34 -7.68
CA ASN A 97 -7.71 -11.99 -8.90
C ASN A 97 -8.06 -13.45 -8.57
N VAL A 98 -9.29 -13.86 -8.85
CA VAL A 98 -9.67 -15.28 -8.75
C VAL A 98 -9.52 -15.89 -10.12
N ILE A 99 -8.61 -16.84 -10.25
CA ILE A 99 -8.15 -17.38 -11.53
C ILE A 99 -7.91 -18.89 -11.45
N LYS A 100 -7.99 -19.55 -12.61
CA LYS A 100 -7.75 -20.98 -12.74
C LYS A 100 -6.32 -21.24 -13.24
N THR A 101 -5.60 -22.12 -12.55
CA THR A 101 -4.25 -22.55 -12.94
C THR A 101 -4.32 -23.49 -14.15
N PRO A 102 -3.21 -23.69 -14.88
CA PRO A 102 -3.16 -24.66 -15.98
C PRO A 102 -3.52 -26.10 -15.54
N GLN A 103 -3.31 -26.44 -14.27
CA GLN A 103 -3.63 -27.74 -13.69
C GLN A 103 -5.12 -27.89 -13.32
N GLY A 104 -5.89 -26.79 -13.41
CA GLY A 104 -7.33 -26.78 -13.14
C GLY A 104 -7.70 -26.36 -11.71
N ASN A 105 -6.71 -26.08 -10.85
CA ASN A 105 -6.96 -25.56 -9.50
C ASN A 105 -7.35 -24.08 -9.57
N HIS A 106 -8.06 -23.57 -8.57
CA HIS A 106 -8.37 -22.14 -8.46
C HIS A 106 -7.51 -21.48 -7.39
N VAL A 107 -7.00 -20.30 -7.69
CA VAL A 107 -6.20 -19.51 -6.76
C VAL A 107 -6.74 -18.09 -6.65
N VAL A 108 -6.50 -17.49 -5.50
CA VAL A 108 -6.53 -16.04 -5.30
C VAL A 108 -5.12 -15.52 -5.54
N LEU A 109 -4.92 -14.80 -6.63
CA LEU A 109 -3.67 -14.11 -6.94
C LEU A 109 -3.78 -12.64 -6.53
N THR A 110 -3.13 -12.29 -5.43
CA THR A 110 -3.06 -10.92 -4.91
C THR A 110 -1.85 -10.22 -5.50
N ILE A 111 -2.07 -9.11 -6.22
CA ILE A 111 -1.01 -8.29 -6.83
C ILE A 111 -0.89 -6.97 -6.07
N HIS A 112 0.34 -6.55 -5.80
CA HIS A 112 0.67 -5.29 -5.13
C HIS A 112 1.47 -4.37 -6.04
N GLY A 113 1.22 -3.06 -5.91
CA GLY A 113 1.99 -2.00 -6.55
C GLY A 113 1.69 -1.79 -8.03
N THR A 114 0.92 -2.69 -8.64
CA THR A 114 0.56 -2.70 -10.07
C THR A 114 -0.59 -3.71 -10.28
N GLY A 115 -0.87 -4.09 -11.53
CA GLY A 115 -1.88 -5.09 -11.89
C GLY A 115 -2.68 -4.72 -13.13
N ILE A 116 -3.71 -5.50 -13.44
CA ILE A 116 -4.59 -5.27 -14.60
C ILE A 116 -5.35 -3.95 -14.44
N PHE A 117 -5.82 -3.65 -13.22
CA PHE A 117 -6.61 -2.46 -12.91
C PHE A 117 -5.79 -1.33 -12.27
N SER A 118 -4.46 -1.40 -12.38
CA SER A 118 -3.58 -0.27 -12.03
C SER A 118 -3.59 0.85 -13.10
N LYS A 119 -4.25 0.63 -14.24
CA LYS A 119 -4.45 1.64 -15.30
C LYS A 119 -5.90 2.14 -15.31
N PRO A 120 -6.14 3.47 -15.26
CA PRO A 120 -7.47 4.08 -15.32
C PRO A 120 -8.32 3.55 -16.49
N GLU A 121 -7.73 3.35 -17.67
CA GLU A 121 -8.41 3.00 -18.90
C GLU A 121 -9.10 1.63 -18.81
N LYS A 122 -8.50 0.66 -18.12
CA LYS A 122 -9.12 -0.65 -17.89
C LYS A 122 -10.31 -0.54 -16.94
N ILE A 123 -10.18 0.27 -15.88
CA ILE A 123 -11.29 0.57 -14.95
C ILE A 123 -12.45 1.24 -15.71
N GLU A 124 -12.17 2.26 -16.55
CA GLU A 124 -13.22 2.96 -17.30
C GLU A 124 -13.94 2.04 -18.28
N ARG A 125 -13.20 1.19 -19.02
CA ARG A 125 -13.82 0.21 -19.92
C ARG A 125 -14.74 -0.70 -19.14
N THR A 126 -14.26 -1.35 -18.09
CA THR A 126 -15.08 -2.23 -17.23
C THR A 126 -16.33 -1.55 -16.67
N LEU A 127 -16.25 -0.28 -16.24
CA LEU A 127 -17.41 0.43 -15.69
C LEU A 127 -18.41 0.88 -16.76
N ARG A 128 -17.98 1.02 -18.02
CA ARG A 128 -18.83 1.46 -19.15
C ARG A 128 -19.34 0.30 -20.00
N SER A 129 -18.73 -0.87 -19.89
CA SER A 129 -19.17 -2.08 -20.58
C SER A 129 -20.60 -2.44 -20.17
N ASP A 130 -21.35 -3.00 -21.12
CA ASP A 130 -22.67 -3.56 -20.85
C ASP A 130 -22.58 -4.62 -19.74
N LEU A 131 -23.59 -4.62 -18.86
CA LEU A 131 -23.76 -5.60 -17.79
C LEU A 131 -24.25 -6.96 -18.30
N ASP A 132 -24.42 -7.13 -19.62
CA ASP A 132 -24.69 -8.42 -20.23
C ASP A 132 -23.70 -9.49 -19.72
N ARG A 133 -24.25 -10.60 -19.25
CA ARG A 133 -23.48 -11.76 -18.77
C ARG A 133 -22.58 -12.35 -19.86
N PHE A 134 -22.96 -12.18 -21.14
CA PHE A 134 -22.19 -12.68 -22.29
C PHE A 134 -21.08 -11.73 -22.75
N ASN A 135 -20.99 -10.52 -22.17
CA ASN A 135 -19.89 -9.62 -22.42
C ASN A 135 -18.62 -10.14 -21.73
N ASP A 136 -17.50 -10.23 -22.47
CA ASP A 136 -16.20 -10.60 -21.91
C ASP A 136 -15.59 -9.47 -21.06
N GLU A 137 -16.09 -8.25 -21.25
CA GLU A 137 -15.77 -7.10 -20.41
C GLU A 137 -16.94 -6.74 -19.47
N GLY A 138 -16.66 -5.89 -18.49
CA GLY A 138 -17.66 -5.42 -17.54
C GLY A 138 -17.61 -6.12 -16.19
N LEU A 139 -18.74 -6.08 -15.48
CA LEU A 139 -18.84 -6.60 -14.13
C LEU A 139 -19.50 -7.98 -14.12
N THR A 140 -19.07 -8.84 -13.19
CA THR A 140 -19.78 -10.08 -12.85
C THR A 140 -21.09 -9.75 -12.14
N GLY A 141 -22.00 -10.73 -11.99
CA GLY A 141 -23.22 -10.56 -11.19
C GLY A 141 -22.94 -10.22 -9.72
N GLN A 142 -21.72 -10.48 -9.25
CA GLN A 142 -21.23 -10.15 -7.91
C GLN A 142 -20.35 -8.88 -7.92
N TYR A 143 -20.43 -8.07 -8.98
CA TYR A 143 -19.79 -6.77 -9.14
C TYR A 143 -18.26 -6.78 -8.96
N ALA A 144 -17.61 -7.88 -9.35
CA ALA A 144 -16.18 -7.88 -9.64
C ALA A 144 -15.95 -7.50 -11.10
N ALA A 145 -14.78 -6.98 -11.42
CA ALA A 145 -14.40 -6.78 -12.80
C ALA A 145 -14.07 -8.12 -13.45
N LYS A 146 -14.65 -8.40 -14.61
CA LYS A 146 -14.25 -9.54 -15.45
C LYS A 146 -12.84 -9.29 -15.98
N ILE A 147 -12.04 -10.36 -16.04
CA ILE A 147 -10.80 -10.39 -16.80
C ILE A 147 -10.86 -11.54 -17.80
N THR A 148 -10.18 -11.39 -18.93
CA THR A 148 -10.13 -12.43 -19.94
C THR A 148 -9.31 -13.63 -19.45
N GLN A 149 -9.54 -14.80 -20.04
CA GLN A 149 -8.71 -15.99 -19.77
C GLN A 149 -7.22 -15.73 -20.09
N GLN A 150 -6.94 -14.91 -21.11
CA GLN A 150 -5.57 -14.55 -21.46
C GLN A 150 -4.93 -13.63 -20.42
N GLU A 151 -5.67 -12.64 -19.91
CA GLU A 151 -5.21 -11.78 -18.81
C GLU A 151 -4.92 -12.62 -17.56
N ALA A 152 -5.83 -13.54 -17.19
CA ALA A 152 -5.64 -14.44 -16.06
C ALA A 152 -4.40 -15.33 -16.22
N LYS A 153 -4.22 -15.93 -17.39
CA LYS A 153 -3.04 -16.75 -17.72
C LYS A 153 -1.74 -15.94 -17.66
N ASN A 154 -1.74 -14.74 -18.22
CA ASN A 154 -0.56 -13.87 -18.19
C ASN A 154 -0.19 -13.49 -16.76
N LEU A 155 -1.19 -13.18 -15.94
CA LEU A 155 -0.97 -12.75 -14.56
C LEU A 155 -0.38 -13.86 -13.68
N LEU A 156 -0.77 -15.12 -13.89
CA LEU A 156 -0.15 -16.28 -13.22
C LEU A 156 1.36 -16.38 -13.50
N HIS A 157 1.81 -15.90 -14.65
CA HIS A 157 3.23 -15.85 -15.02
C HIS A 157 3.87 -14.49 -14.72
N GLY A 158 3.18 -13.63 -13.95
CA GLY A 158 3.68 -12.31 -13.60
C GLY A 158 3.69 -11.31 -14.76
N ARG A 159 3.02 -11.59 -15.88
CA ARG A 159 3.01 -10.72 -17.06
C ARG A 159 1.83 -9.76 -17.02
N LEU A 160 2.11 -8.47 -17.09
CA LEU A 160 1.11 -7.41 -17.03
C LEU A 160 0.66 -6.94 -18.41
N PRO A 161 -0.51 -6.26 -18.53
CA PRO A 161 -1.02 -5.80 -19.82
C PRO A 161 -0.10 -4.81 -20.57
N ASP A 162 0.77 -4.09 -19.87
CA ASP A 162 1.76 -3.18 -20.46
C ASP A 162 3.07 -3.87 -20.84
N GLY A 163 3.13 -5.19 -20.73
CA GLY A 163 4.29 -6.01 -21.08
C GLY A 163 5.37 -6.08 -20.01
N SER A 164 5.21 -5.38 -18.88
CA SER A 164 6.10 -5.53 -17.74
C SER A 164 5.88 -6.87 -17.02
N GLU A 165 6.90 -7.31 -16.30
CA GLU A 165 6.87 -8.56 -15.54
C GLU A 165 7.12 -8.30 -14.04
N ILE A 166 6.42 -9.05 -13.19
CA ILE A 166 6.56 -9.03 -11.73
C ILE A 166 6.81 -10.45 -11.21
N PRO A 167 7.53 -10.63 -10.09
CA PRO A 167 7.59 -11.94 -9.46
C PRO A 167 6.23 -12.33 -8.87
N VAL A 168 5.90 -13.61 -8.98
CA VAL A 168 4.73 -14.22 -8.35
C VAL A 168 5.23 -15.33 -7.45
N TYR A 169 4.87 -15.27 -6.17
CA TYR A 169 5.27 -16.24 -5.15
C TYR A 169 4.08 -17.14 -4.79
N GLU A 170 4.35 -18.42 -4.55
CA GLU A 170 3.36 -19.31 -3.94
C GLU A 170 3.24 -18.99 -2.44
N PHE A 171 2.04 -19.16 -1.87
CA PHE A 171 1.76 -18.79 -0.49
C PHE A 171 2.72 -19.43 0.53
N ASP A 172 3.05 -20.72 0.37
CA ASP A 172 3.89 -21.42 1.34
C ASP A 172 5.31 -20.86 1.40
N GLU A 173 5.88 -20.45 0.26
CA GLU A 173 7.17 -19.76 0.17
C GLU A 173 7.04 -18.35 0.77
N PHE A 174 5.99 -17.62 0.38
CA PHE A 174 5.76 -16.25 0.83
C PHE A 174 5.57 -16.15 2.35
N ASN A 175 4.86 -17.12 2.94
CA ASN A 175 4.56 -17.18 4.37
C ASN A 175 5.81 -17.45 5.23
N GLN A 176 6.84 -18.07 4.66
CA GLN A 176 8.14 -18.24 5.31
C GLN A 176 8.99 -16.95 5.30
N GLY A 177 8.58 -15.96 4.52
CA GLY A 177 9.24 -14.67 4.37
C GLY A 177 10.16 -14.62 3.14
N ILE A 178 9.94 -13.60 2.30
CA ILE A 178 10.79 -13.33 1.13
C ILE A 178 11.79 -12.24 1.48
N LYS A 179 13.08 -12.55 1.37
CA LYS A 179 14.14 -11.57 1.54
C LYS A 179 14.08 -10.53 0.42
N GLN A 180 14.03 -9.25 0.79
CA GLN A 180 14.01 -8.12 -0.17
C GLN A 180 12.85 -8.19 -1.17
N LEU A 181 11.63 -8.33 -0.65
CA LEU A 181 10.42 -8.29 -1.45
C LEU A 181 10.35 -6.96 -2.26
N PRO A 182 10.18 -7.01 -3.60
CA PRO A 182 10.11 -5.79 -4.41
C PRO A 182 8.81 -5.03 -4.14
N MET A 183 8.72 -3.78 -4.62
CA MET A 183 7.48 -2.98 -4.47
C MET A 183 6.29 -3.53 -5.26
N GLN A 184 6.58 -4.27 -6.33
CA GLN A 184 5.59 -4.86 -7.24
C GLN A 184 5.79 -6.37 -7.28
N TYR A 185 4.76 -7.12 -6.91
CA TYR A 185 4.81 -8.57 -6.83
C TYR A 185 3.39 -9.15 -6.74
N GLY A 186 3.28 -10.46 -6.98
CA GLY A 186 2.09 -11.26 -6.76
C GLY A 186 2.28 -12.35 -5.72
N VAL A 187 1.20 -12.76 -5.08
CA VAL A 187 1.16 -13.95 -4.21
C VAL A 187 -0.05 -14.80 -4.57
N ALA A 188 0.18 -16.08 -4.87
CA ALA A 188 -0.86 -17.05 -5.17
C ALA A 188 -1.24 -17.83 -3.91
N LEU A 189 -2.51 -17.76 -3.52
CA LEU A 189 -3.10 -18.55 -2.43
C LEU A 189 -4.16 -19.49 -3.02
N ASP A 190 -4.12 -20.75 -2.63
CA ASP A 190 -5.18 -21.71 -2.99
C ASP A 190 -6.57 -21.20 -2.55
N LEU A 191 -7.53 -21.22 -3.48
CA LEU A 191 -8.87 -20.68 -3.23
C LEU A 191 -9.62 -21.43 -2.14
N ASP A 192 -9.40 -22.75 -1.99
CA ASP A 192 -10.06 -23.53 -0.95
C ASP A 192 -9.46 -23.25 0.44
N ILE A 193 -8.18 -22.88 0.51
CA ILE A 193 -7.62 -22.29 1.74
C ILE A 193 -8.29 -20.94 2.02
N ALA A 194 -8.39 -20.07 1.03
CA ALA A 194 -9.02 -18.75 1.19
C ALA A 194 -10.51 -18.82 1.56
N LYS A 195 -11.26 -19.82 1.07
CA LYS A 195 -12.69 -20.02 1.41
C LYS A 195 -12.91 -20.43 2.86
N LYS A 196 -11.92 -21.07 3.49
CA LYS A 196 -11.99 -21.51 4.90
C LYS A 196 -11.76 -20.36 5.88
N THR A 197 -11.19 -19.24 5.44
CA THR A 197 -11.09 -18.05 6.29
C THR A 197 -12.46 -17.42 6.48
N TYR A 198 -12.73 -16.92 7.68
CA TYR A 198 -13.97 -16.21 7.93
C TYR A 198 -13.91 -14.81 7.32
N SER A 199 -15.06 -14.35 6.82
CA SER A 199 -15.22 -13.02 6.23
C SER A 199 -16.13 -12.19 7.10
N GLY A 200 -15.56 -11.30 7.90
CA GLY A 200 -16.28 -10.47 8.85
C GLY A 200 -15.34 -9.82 9.84
N TYR A 201 -15.86 -9.51 11.03
CA TYR A 201 -15.06 -9.03 12.14
C TYR A 201 -14.51 -10.22 12.94
N GLU A 202 -13.19 -10.23 13.13
CA GLU A 202 -12.47 -11.26 13.90
C GLU A 202 -11.56 -10.64 14.96
N GLU A 203 -11.20 -11.44 15.95
CA GLU A 203 -10.19 -11.12 16.95
C GLU A 203 -8.81 -10.96 16.30
N PHE A 204 -8.01 -10.03 16.81
CA PHE A 204 -6.66 -9.79 16.30
C PHE A 204 -5.75 -11.02 16.35
N ASP A 205 -5.89 -11.87 17.38
CA ASP A 205 -5.10 -13.10 17.53
C ASP A 205 -5.46 -14.16 16.48
N THR A 206 -6.67 -14.14 15.94
CA THR A 206 -7.06 -15.00 14.80
C THR A 206 -6.53 -14.44 13.48
N LEU A 207 -6.56 -13.11 13.33
CA LEU A 207 -6.19 -12.44 12.09
C LEU A 207 -4.70 -12.52 11.77
N ILE A 208 -3.83 -12.67 12.77
CA ILE A 208 -2.38 -12.69 12.58
C ILE A 208 -1.92 -13.88 11.72
N ASP A 209 -2.61 -15.02 11.82
CA ASP A 209 -2.33 -16.24 11.07
C ASP A 209 -3.31 -16.46 9.91
N ASN A 210 -4.19 -15.49 9.64
CA ASN A 210 -5.18 -15.61 8.56
C ASN A 210 -4.48 -15.48 7.18
N PRO A 211 -4.51 -16.51 6.32
CA PRO A 211 -3.74 -16.52 5.07
C PRO A 211 -4.16 -15.40 4.11
N VAL A 212 -5.43 -15.00 4.12
CA VAL A 212 -5.93 -13.88 3.32
C VAL A 212 -5.38 -12.55 3.84
N MET A 213 -5.29 -12.38 5.17
CA MET A 213 -4.67 -11.19 5.75
C MET A 213 -3.18 -11.11 5.44
N ILE A 214 -2.47 -12.25 5.47
CA ILE A 214 -1.03 -12.34 5.19
C ILE A 214 -0.72 -11.91 3.76
N ILE A 215 -1.42 -12.48 2.77
CA ILE A 215 -1.18 -12.11 1.36
C ILE A 215 -1.56 -10.64 1.11
N ARG A 216 -2.65 -10.13 1.68
CA ARG A 216 -3.05 -8.72 1.50
C ARG A 216 -2.07 -7.75 2.12
N SER A 217 -1.45 -8.12 3.24
CA SER A 217 -0.60 -7.22 4.02
C SER A 217 0.83 -7.15 3.54
N GLY A 218 1.22 -8.05 2.64
CA GLY A 218 2.61 -8.17 2.21
C GLY A 218 3.49 -8.93 3.20
N GLY A 219 2.93 -9.94 3.87
CA GLY A 219 3.66 -10.86 4.73
C GLY A 219 3.29 -10.74 6.21
N THR A 220 3.77 -11.72 6.98
CA THR A 220 3.46 -11.90 8.41
C THR A 220 4.00 -10.75 9.26
N GLU A 221 5.21 -10.26 8.99
CA GLU A 221 5.83 -9.15 9.73
C GLU A 221 5.02 -7.85 9.60
N THR A 222 4.66 -7.47 8.36
CA THR A 222 3.86 -6.27 8.09
C THR A 222 2.47 -6.38 8.72
N LEU A 223 1.84 -7.55 8.60
CA LEU A 223 0.53 -7.83 9.21
C LEU A 223 0.60 -7.69 10.73
N SER A 224 1.56 -8.34 11.37
CA SER A 224 1.74 -8.33 12.83
C SER A 224 1.92 -6.90 13.35
N ALA A 225 2.83 -6.13 12.76
CA ALA A 225 3.07 -4.75 13.17
C ALA A 225 1.83 -3.85 13.00
N TYR A 226 1.06 -4.06 11.93
CA TYR A 226 -0.19 -3.35 11.72
C TYR A 226 -1.26 -3.73 12.75
N LEU A 227 -1.47 -5.03 13.00
CA LEU A 227 -2.46 -5.53 13.95
C LEU A 227 -2.12 -5.09 15.39
N GLU A 228 -0.85 -5.14 15.79
CA GLU A 228 -0.38 -4.64 17.09
C GLU A 228 -0.69 -3.15 17.25
N LYS A 229 -0.37 -2.34 16.25
CA LYS A 229 -0.69 -0.91 16.28
C LYS A 229 -2.20 -0.65 16.28
N ALA A 230 -2.96 -1.40 15.49
CA ALA A 230 -4.40 -1.21 15.37
C ALA A 230 -5.16 -1.63 16.63
N ARG A 231 -4.76 -2.71 17.32
CA ARG A 231 -5.38 -3.17 18.58
C ARG A 231 -5.34 -2.09 19.67
N ASN A 232 -4.24 -1.34 19.73
CA ASN A 232 -4.05 -0.25 20.69
C ASN A 232 -4.90 1.01 20.40
N ARG A 233 -5.66 1.00 19.31
CA ARG A 233 -6.47 2.15 18.94
C ARG A 233 -7.86 2.06 19.56
N LYS A 234 -8.19 2.97 20.48
CA LYS A 234 -9.58 3.21 20.96
C LYS A 234 -10.34 1.96 21.44
N ASN A 235 -9.69 1.08 22.20
CA ASN A 235 -10.28 -0.17 22.69
C ASN A 235 -10.84 -1.04 21.55
N THR A 236 -10.15 -1.08 20.40
CA THR A 236 -10.56 -1.96 19.30
C THR A 236 -10.27 -3.41 19.70
N GLU A 237 -11.30 -4.22 19.81
CA GLU A 237 -11.23 -5.66 20.10
C GLU A 237 -11.18 -6.47 18.81
N LYS A 238 -11.87 -6.00 17.76
CA LYS A 238 -12.01 -6.74 16.50
C LYS A 238 -11.63 -5.93 15.27
N MET A 239 -11.19 -6.62 14.23
CA MET A 239 -10.93 -6.02 12.93
C MET A 239 -11.63 -6.79 11.80
N GLY A 240 -12.12 -6.04 10.83
CA GLY A 240 -12.73 -6.56 9.63
C GLY A 240 -11.70 -7.15 8.66
N ASN A 241 -12.00 -8.35 8.17
CA ASN A 241 -11.40 -8.95 6.99
C ASN A 241 -12.53 -9.40 6.07
N PHE A 242 -12.84 -8.63 5.03
CA PHE A 242 -14.00 -8.91 4.17
C PHE A 242 -13.59 -9.46 2.82
N HIS A 243 -14.22 -10.57 2.42
CA HIS A 243 -14.06 -11.19 1.10
C HIS A 243 -15.33 -11.92 0.65
N ARG A 244 -15.34 -12.40 -0.60
CA ARG A 244 -16.52 -13.03 -1.22
C ARG A 244 -16.29 -14.44 -1.76
N TYR A 245 -15.18 -15.08 -1.41
CA TYR A 245 -14.76 -16.37 -1.99
C TYR A 245 -15.82 -17.48 -1.95
N ASN A 246 -16.72 -17.49 -0.95
CA ASN A 246 -17.81 -18.47 -0.83
C ASN A 246 -19.08 -18.12 -1.66
N SER A 247 -19.08 -16.99 -2.36
CA SER A 247 -20.26 -16.45 -3.08
C SER A 247 -19.98 -16.12 -4.55
N ILE A 248 -18.83 -16.53 -5.07
CA ILE A 248 -18.39 -16.25 -6.44
C ILE A 248 -18.33 -17.54 -7.26
N ASP A 249 -18.50 -17.39 -8.58
CA ASP A 249 -18.11 -18.42 -9.55
C ASP A 249 -16.59 -18.38 -9.76
N PRO A 250 -15.85 -19.44 -9.37
CA PRO A 250 -14.39 -19.46 -9.53
C PRO A 250 -13.94 -19.74 -10.97
N ASP A 251 -14.82 -20.27 -11.83
CA ASP A 251 -14.52 -20.51 -13.24
C ASP A 251 -14.70 -19.27 -14.12
N GLN A 252 -15.25 -18.18 -13.56
CA GLN A 252 -15.25 -16.85 -14.15
C GLN A 252 -14.08 -16.01 -13.61
N PRO A 253 -12.99 -15.81 -14.37
CA PRO A 253 -11.87 -14.99 -13.94
C PRO A 253 -12.32 -13.57 -13.62
N GLN A 254 -11.97 -13.10 -12.43
CA GLN A 254 -12.48 -11.84 -11.93
C GLN A 254 -11.52 -11.17 -10.95
N THR A 255 -11.60 -9.84 -10.89
CA THR A 255 -10.71 -9.02 -10.09
C THR A 255 -11.49 -8.07 -9.19
N ARG A 256 -10.96 -7.84 -7.97
CA ARG A 256 -11.42 -6.80 -7.05
C ARG A 256 -10.24 -5.98 -6.56
N ILE A 257 -10.44 -4.68 -6.42
CA ILE A 257 -9.42 -3.77 -5.89
C ILE A 257 -9.50 -3.77 -4.35
N LEU A 258 -8.36 -3.91 -3.69
CA LEU A 258 -8.27 -3.90 -2.23
C LEU A 258 -8.59 -2.52 -1.65
N ARG A 259 -9.21 -2.52 -0.47
CA ARG A 259 -9.46 -1.31 0.33
C ARG A 259 -9.03 -1.51 1.77
N LEU A 260 -8.46 -0.44 2.32
CA LEU A 260 -8.09 -0.35 3.72
C LEU A 260 -9.06 0.61 4.40
N GLY A 261 -9.89 0.08 5.28
CA GLY A 261 -10.74 0.87 6.14
C GLY A 261 -9.93 1.61 7.19
N GLY A 262 -10.43 2.78 7.58
CA GLY A 262 -10.00 3.46 8.78
C GLY A 262 -11.23 4.12 9.36
N SER A 263 -11.49 3.84 10.63
CA SER A 263 -12.57 4.50 11.34
C SER A 263 -12.01 5.76 12.03
N LYS A 264 -12.82 6.81 12.22
CA LYS A 264 -12.57 7.78 13.31
C LYS A 264 -12.85 7.13 14.68
N GLY A 265 -12.46 5.86 14.88
CA GLY A 265 -12.89 5.02 16.01
C GLY A 265 -14.39 4.82 16.05
N GLY A 266 -14.93 4.05 15.11
CA GLY A 266 -16.36 3.70 15.15
C GLY A 266 -17.36 4.86 14.99
N LYS A 267 -16.96 6.08 14.57
CA LYS A 267 -17.92 7.19 14.26
C LYS A 267 -18.78 6.95 13.00
N SER A 268 -19.18 5.72 12.72
CA SER A 268 -20.49 5.44 12.15
C SER A 268 -21.49 5.39 13.31
N SER A 269 -22.09 6.55 13.61
CA SER A 269 -23.13 6.83 14.61
C SER A 269 -22.84 6.35 16.04
N ASP A 270 -23.02 7.25 17.00
CA ASP A 270 -23.20 6.97 18.44
C ASP A 270 -24.49 6.17 18.70
N GLY A 271 -24.71 5.08 17.96
CA GLY A 271 -25.87 4.21 18.04
C GLY A 271 -25.48 2.93 18.75
N SER A 272 -25.73 2.87 20.06
CA SER A 272 -26.11 1.60 20.67
C SER A 272 -27.27 1.00 19.86
N ASP A 273 -27.23 -0.30 19.60
CA ASP A 273 -28.43 -1.09 19.29
C ASP A 273 -29.15 -0.90 17.94
N LEU A 274 -28.46 -1.08 16.81
CA LEU A 274 -29.16 -1.46 15.56
C LEU A 274 -28.78 -2.84 15.00
N GLY A 275 -28.05 -3.67 15.76
CA GLY A 275 -27.80 -5.07 15.35
C GLY A 275 -26.98 -5.24 14.06
N LEU A 276 -26.35 -4.18 13.55
CA LEU A 276 -25.55 -4.21 12.31
C LEU A 276 -24.10 -4.68 12.52
N GLY A 277 -23.73 -5.13 13.74
CA GLY A 277 -22.39 -5.62 14.08
C GLY A 277 -21.30 -4.54 14.04
N ARG A 278 -21.67 -3.26 14.04
CA ARG A 278 -20.74 -2.11 14.01
C ARG A 278 -20.52 -1.62 15.44
N GLY A 279 -19.67 -2.33 16.19
CA GLY A 279 -19.33 -1.95 17.55
C GLY A 279 -18.32 -0.80 17.60
N TYR A 280 -18.33 -0.05 18.71
CA TYR A 280 -17.36 1.00 19.05
C TYR A 280 -15.90 0.47 19.09
N ASP A 281 -15.78 -0.84 19.29
CA ASP A 281 -14.60 -1.70 19.43
C ASP A 281 -14.16 -2.38 18.12
N SER A 282 -14.68 -1.96 16.96
CA SER A 282 -14.37 -2.61 15.68
C SER A 282 -13.81 -1.65 14.62
N ASP A 283 -12.71 -2.02 13.96
CA ASP A 283 -12.19 -1.30 12.78
C ASP A 283 -12.49 -2.07 11.49
N TRP A 284 -12.86 -1.36 10.42
CA TRP A 284 -13.27 -1.97 9.14
C TRP A 284 -12.13 -2.76 8.45
N GLY A 285 -10.87 -2.45 8.78
CA GLY A 285 -9.73 -3.30 8.43
C GLY A 285 -9.52 -3.46 6.93
N LEU A 286 -9.28 -4.68 6.47
CA LEU A 286 -8.95 -4.99 5.09
C LEU A 286 -10.17 -5.58 4.36
N SER A 287 -10.41 -5.14 3.13
CA SER A 287 -11.55 -5.64 2.38
C SER A 287 -11.32 -5.69 0.87
N VAL A 288 -12.04 -6.60 0.23
CA VAL A 288 -12.45 -6.45 -1.16
C VAL A 288 -13.94 -6.16 -1.22
N GLY A 289 -14.26 -5.03 -1.85
CA GLY A 289 -15.63 -4.57 -2.01
C GLY A 289 -16.09 -4.61 -3.46
N PHE A 290 -17.13 -3.85 -3.72
CA PHE A 290 -17.58 -3.52 -5.07
C PHE A 290 -16.50 -2.74 -5.83
N PHE A 291 -16.45 -2.95 -7.14
CA PHE A 291 -15.53 -2.21 -8.02
C PHE A 291 -15.76 -0.69 -7.89
N PRO A 292 -14.70 0.13 -7.73
CA PRO A 292 -14.85 1.46 -7.14
C PRO A 292 -15.50 2.47 -8.08
N GLY A 293 -16.70 2.92 -7.71
CA GLY A 293 -17.24 4.22 -8.14
C GLY A 293 -16.54 5.37 -7.41
N LEU A 294 -16.36 5.26 -6.09
CA LEU A 294 -15.71 6.25 -5.21
C LEU A 294 -14.34 5.71 -4.74
N ALA A 295 -13.27 6.51 -4.81
CA ALA A 295 -11.94 6.06 -4.41
C ALA A 295 -11.10 7.15 -3.72
N ARG A 296 -10.18 6.69 -2.87
CA ARG A 296 -9.16 7.53 -2.22
C ARG A 296 -7.79 6.88 -2.34
N TYR A 297 -6.94 7.38 -3.21
CA TYR A 297 -5.58 6.87 -3.41
C TYR A 297 -4.56 7.75 -2.69
N ILE A 298 -3.43 7.16 -2.31
CA ILE A 298 -2.23 7.89 -1.88
C ILE A 298 -1.18 7.73 -2.95
N ALA A 299 -0.65 8.84 -3.46
CA ALA A 299 0.52 8.84 -4.32
C ALA A 299 1.71 9.45 -3.57
N VAL A 300 2.89 8.88 -3.78
CA VAL A 300 4.15 9.33 -3.18
C VAL A 300 5.12 9.63 -4.31
N ALA A 301 5.78 10.79 -4.26
CA ALA A 301 6.75 11.19 -5.27
C ALA A 301 7.86 12.05 -4.64
N PRO A 302 9.06 12.06 -5.23
CA PRO A 302 10.09 13.02 -4.83
C PRO A 302 9.63 14.44 -5.17
N ARG A 303 9.78 15.35 -4.19
CA ARG A 303 9.45 16.76 -4.30
C ARG A 303 10.51 17.60 -3.64
N ASP A 304 10.90 18.68 -4.31
CA ASP A 304 11.62 19.78 -3.67
C ASP A 304 10.65 20.55 -2.80
N ILE A 305 10.74 20.37 -1.48
CA ILE A 305 9.83 21.02 -0.55
C ILE A 305 10.18 22.48 -0.31
N SER A 306 11.39 22.93 -0.71
CA SER A 306 11.84 24.31 -0.51
C SER A 306 11.10 25.32 -1.39
N SER A 307 10.48 24.85 -2.48
CA SER A 307 9.73 25.66 -3.44
C SER A 307 8.23 25.35 -3.46
N ASP A 308 7.77 24.42 -2.64
CA ASP A 308 6.37 23.99 -2.63
C ASP A 308 5.52 24.85 -1.69
N LEU A 309 4.50 25.51 -2.26
CA LEU A 309 3.59 26.40 -1.55
C LEU A 309 2.88 25.72 -0.37
N GLN A 310 2.72 24.39 -0.37
CA GLN A 310 2.07 23.67 0.72
C GLN A 310 2.89 23.68 2.02
N TYR A 311 4.19 23.96 1.95
CA TYR A 311 5.11 24.02 3.09
C TYR A 311 5.58 25.44 3.38
N LEU A 312 4.99 26.45 2.75
CA LEU A 312 5.23 27.83 3.12
C LEU A 312 4.51 28.15 4.42
N ASP A 313 5.26 28.69 5.37
CA ASP A 313 4.70 29.34 6.53
C ASP A 313 4.14 30.71 6.11
N PHE A 314 2.82 30.82 6.08
CA PHE A 314 2.15 32.11 5.93
C PHE A 314 2.10 32.75 7.32
N GLU A 315 3.07 33.60 7.64
CA GLU A 315 2.98 34.49 8.80
C GLU A 315 1.93 35.57 8.49
N LEU A 316 0.95 35.73 9.38
CA LEU A 316 -0.10 36.77 9.33
C LEU A 316 0.19 37.89 10.33
#